data_AF-A0A916H2H5-F1
#
_entry.id   AF-A0A916H2H5-F1
#
_cell.length_a   1.000
_cell.length_b   1.000
_cell.length_c   1.000
_cell.angle_alpha   90.00
_cell.angle_beta   90.00
_cell.angle_gamma   90.00
#
_symmetry.space_group_name_H-M   'P 1'
#
loop_
_entity.id
_entity.type
_entity.pdbx_description
1 polymer ?
#
loop_
_entity_poly.entity_id
_entity_poly.type
_entity_poly.pdbx_seq_one_letter_code
_entity_poly.pdbx_strand_id
1 'polypeptide(L)'
;MAQDELTGDVRAACETILCLSSGSRPTECMPPLARYFSISYKKWTDTLRGRIDFLNLCPAVSLDSKMQTLVNDIGNGAGRCDAASMNASA
;
A
#
# COMPACT_ATOMS: atom_id res chain seq x y z
N MET A 1 6.12 -19.01 9.93
CA MET A 1 7.21 -18.70 8.97
C MET A 1 7.23 -17.19 8.83
N ALA A 2 8.08 -16.52 9.60
CA ALA A 2 8.28 -15.06 9.58
C ALA A 2 9.76 -14.87 9.31
N GLN A 3 10.11 -14.80 8.04
CA GLN A 3 11.48 -14.56 7.58
C GLN A 3 11.39 -13.35 6.66
N ASP A 4 12.31 -12.40 6.83
CA ASP A 4 12.50 -11.18 6.03
C ASP A 4 11.92 -9.83 6.56
N GLU A 5 12.04 -9.57 7.87
CA GLU A 5 11.45 -8.38 8.52
C GLU A 5 12.25 -7.06 8.37
N LEU A 6 13.36 -7.01 7.62
CA LEU A 6 14.14 -5.76 7.48
C LEU A 6 14.57 -5.38 6.06
N THR A 7 14.36 -6.24 5.07
CA THR A 7 14.54 -5.91 3.63
C THR A 7 13.28 -6.26 2.84
N GLY A 8 12.60 -7.33 3.25
CA GLY A 8 11.34 -7.79 2.74
C GLY A 8 10.20 -6.82 3.03
N ASP A 9 10.20 -6.11 4.17
CA ASP A 9 9.15 -5.11 4.44
C ASP A 9 9.20 -3.90 3.48
N VAL A 10 10.39 -3.47 3.04
CA VAL A 10 10.52 -2.42 2.00
C VAL A 10 9.98 -2.92 0.65
N ARG A 11 10.35 -4.14 0.26
CA ARG A 11 9.84 -4.77 -0.96
C ARG A 11 8.32 -4.98 -0.88
N ALA A 12 7.83 -5.50 0.24
CA ALA A 12 6.43 -5.76 0.50
C ALA A 12 5.62 -4.45 0.54
N ALA A 13 6.19 -3.34 1.00
CA ALA A 13 5.56 -2.02 0.94
C ALA A 13 5.33 -1.60 -0.52
N CYS A 14 6.36 -1.66 -1.36
CA CYS A 14 6.24 -1.33 -2.78
C CYS A 14 5.25 -2.27 -3.50
N GLU A 15 5.32 -3.57 -3.22
CA GLU A 15 4.41 -4.57 -3.80
C GLU A 15 2.97 -4.34 -3.31
N THR A 16 2.76 -4.00 -2.04
CA THR A 16 1.44 -3.65 -1.50
C THR A 16 0.84 -2.47 -2.26
N ILE A 17 1.60 -1.40 -2.50
CA ILE A 17 1.13 -0.24 -3.27
C ILE A 17 0.70 -0.69 -4.68
N LEU A 18 1.55 -1.48 -5.33
CA LEU A 18 1.27 -1.99 -6.68
C LEU A 18 0.02 -2.87 -6.70
N CYS A 19 -0.10 -3.79 -5.74
CA CYS A 19 -1.21 -4.72 -5.57
C CYS A 19 -2.54 -4.01 -5.24
N LEU A 20 -2.50 -2.94 -4.43
CA LEU A 20 -3.67 -2.14 -4.11
C LEU A 20 -4.09 -1.25 -5.28
N SER A 21 -3.13 -0.81 -6.09
CA SER A 21 -3.39 -0.07 -7.33
C SER A 21 -3.84 -0.98 -8.48
N SER A 22 -3.45 -2.26 -8.47
CA SER A 22 -3.84 -3.23 -9.49
C SER A 22 -5.21 -3.83 -9.17
N GLY A 23 -6.17 -3.69 -10.07
CA GLY A 23 -7.49 -4.33 -9.93
C GLY A 23 -7.46 -5.87 -9.98
N SER A 24 -6.31 -6.46 -10.33
CA SER A 24 -6.07 -7.89 -10.37
C SER A 24 -5.52 -8.37 -9.03
N ARG A 25 -6.05 -9.49 -8.51
CA ARG A 25 -5.59 -10.10 -7.25
C ARG A 25 -4.81 -11.39 -7.52
N PRO A 26 -3.56 -11.31 -8.02
CA PRO A 26 -2.72 -12.49 -8.14
C PRO A 26 -2.33 -12.99 -6.74
N THR A 27 -2.07 -14.29 -6.62
CA THR A 27 -1.65 -14.93 -5.36
C THR A 27 -0.36 -14.35 -4.79
N GLU A 28 0.50 -13.77 -5.64
CA GLU A 28 1.73 -13.05 -5.28
C GLU A 28 1.46 -11.83 -4.38
N CYS A 29 0.26 -11.24 -4.46
CA CYS A 29 -0.13 -10.09 -3.63
C CYS A 29 -0.56 -10.49 -2.22
N MET A 30 -0.83 -11.77 -1.95
CA MET A 30 -1.27 -12.22 -0.62
C MET A 30 -0.24 -11.96 0.48
N PRO A 31 1.06 -12.31 0.34
CA PRO A 31 2.06 -12.03 1.36
C PRO A 31 2.21 -10.54 1.73
N PRO A 32 2.39 -9.60 0.78
CA PRO A 32 2.56 -8.18 1.11
C PRO A 32 1.27 -7.57 1.68
N LEU A 33 0.09 -7.92 1.14
CA LEU A 33 -1.19 -7.48 1.68
C LEU A 33 -1.43 -8.02 3.09
N ALA A 34 -1.05 -9.26 3.38
CA ALA A 34 -1.21 -9.84 4.71
C ALA A 34 -0.45 -9.03 5.77
N ARG A 35 0.76 -8.54 5.46
CA ARG A 35 1.48 -7.63 6.37
C ARG A 35 0.76 -6.30 6.53
N TYR A 36 0.33 -5.68 5.44
CA TYR A 36 -0.43 -4.42 5.48
C TYR A 36 -1.70 -4.51 6.34
N PHE A 37 -2.48 -5.59 6.18
CA PHE A 37 -3.71 -5.80 6.96
C PHE A 37 -3.44 -6.27 8.39
N SER A 38 -2.28 -6.88 8.65
CA SER A 38 -1.83 -7.19 10.01
C SER A 38 -1.55 -5.93 10.85
N ILE A 39 -1.33 -4.78 10.21
CA ILE A 39 -1.20 -3.49 10.89
C ILE A 39 -2.60 -3.01 11.25
N SER A 40 -2.98 -3.26 12.50
CA SER A 40 -4.22 -2.79 13.10
C SER A 40 -3.99 -2.41 14.55
N TYR A 41 -4.36 -1.19 14.91
CA TYR A 41 -4.29 -0.67 16.27
C TYR A 41 -5.70 -0.46 16.84
N LYS A 42 -5.76 -0.20 18.14
CA LYS A 42 -7.03 0.04 18.86
C LYS A 42 -7.77 1.30 18.39
N LYS A 43 -7.03 2.28 17.84
CA LYS A 43 -7.58 3.53 17.27
C LYS A 43 -7.45 3.49 15.76
N TRP A 44 -8.54 3.80 15.05
CA TRP A 44 -8.54 3.86 13.58
C TRP A 44 -7.48 4.82 13.03
N THR A 45 -7.35 6.01 13.61
CA THR A 45 -6.32 6.99 13.21
C THR A 45 -4.89 6.47 13.37
N ASP A 46 -4.66 5.58 14.32
CA ASP A 46 -3.35 4.97 14.57
C ASP A 46 -3.08 3.84 13.55
N THR A 47 -4.11 3.04 13.24
CA THR A 47 -4.11 2.09 12.11
C THR A 47 -3.79 2.75 10.78
N LEU A 48 -4.43 3.88 10.48
CA LEU A 48 -4.18 4.65 9.26
C LEU A 48 -2.71 5.10 9.20
N ARG A 49 -2.20 5.66 10.30
CA ARG A 49 -0.80 6.11 10.38
C ARG A 49 0.19 4.97 10.20
N GLY A 50 0.01 3.85 10.90
CA GLY A 50 0.91 2.70 10.77
C GLY A 50 0.88 2.08 9.37
N ARG A 51 -0.29 2.06 8.72
CA ARG A 51 -0.41 1.63 7.33
C ARG A 51 0.30 2.58 6.36
N ILE A 52 0.13 3.89 6.53
CA ILE A 52 0.81 4.90 5.73
C ILE A 52 2.33 4.81 5.94
N ASP A 53 2.78 4.66 7.18
CA ASP A 53 4.19 4.51 7.54
C ASP A 53 4.82 3.28 6.86
N PHE A 54 4.14 2.13 6.91
CA PHE A 54 4.55 0.93 6.18
C PHE A 54 4.69 1.17 4.68
N LEU A 55 3.71 1.83 4.05
CA LEU A 55 3.79 2.14 2.61
C LEU A 55 4.92 3.14 2.30
N ASN A 56 5.24 4.07 3.21
CA ASN A 56 6.36 5.00 3.07
C ASN A 56 7.75 4.33 3.17
N LEU A 57 7.83 3.07 3.61
CA LEU A 57 9.07 2.29 3.51
C LEU A 57 9.50 2.11 2.05
N CYS A 58 8.57 2.18 1.09
CA CYS A 58 8.88 2.09 -0.31
C CYS A 58 9.59 3.37 -0.80
N PRO A 59 10.86 3.31 -1.26
CA PRO A 59 11.61 4.50 -1.67
C PRO A 59 10.99 5.22 -2.87
N ALA A 60 10.20 4.51 -3.68
CA ALA A 60 9.47 5.11 -4.80
C ALA A 60 8.43 6.16 -4.35
N VAL A 61 7.93 6.06 -3.11
CA VAL A 61 7.00 7.05 -2.52
C VAL A 61 7.71 8.39 -2.28
N SER A 62 8.98 8.36 -1.89
CA SER A 62 9.80 9.57 -1.71
C SER A 62 10.28 10.16 -3.03
N LEU A 63 10.44 9.31 -4.06
CA LEU A 63 10.89 9.72 -5.39
C LEU A 63 9.78 10.33 -6.24
N ASP A 64 8.52 9.97 -5.99
CA ASP A 64 7.38 10.38 -6.81
C ASP A 64 6.22 10.95 -5.96
N SER A 65 5.86 12.20 -6.23
CA SER A 65 4.78 12.91 -5.51
C SER A 65 3.40 12.29 -5.74
N LYS A 66 3.18 11.62 -6.88
CA LYS A 66 1.93 10.93 -7.21
C LYS A 66 1.79 9.66 -6.36
N MET A 67 2.89 8.95 -6.10
CA MET A 67 2.93 7.83 -5.16
C MET A 67 2.67 8.27 -3.72
N GLN A 68 3.20 9.42 -3.28
CA GLN A 68 2.88 10.00 -1.97
C GLN A 68 1.39 10.29 -1.80
N THR A 69 0.76 10.82 -2.85
CA THR A 69 -0.69 11.05 -2.85
C THR A 69 -1.45 9.73 -2.81
N LEU A 70 -1.04 8.75 -3.63
CA LEU A 70 -1.63 7.42 -3.67
C LEU A 70 -1.55 6.69 -2.33
N VAL A 71 -0.40 6.75 -1.63
CA VAL A 71 -0.23 6.12 -0.31
C VAL A 71 -1.15 6.75 0.73
N ASN A 72 -1.30 8.08 0.71
CA ASN A 72 -2.26 8.75 1.58
C ASN A 72 -3.71 8.36 1.22
N ASP A 73 -4.06 8.30 -0.05
CA ASP A 73 -5.38 7.92 -0.55
C ASP A 73 -5.75 6.49 -0.11
N ILE A 74 -4.86 5.52 -0.40
CA ILE A 74 -4.94 4.13 0.06
C ILE A 74 -5.07 4.04 1.57
N GLY A 75 -4.17 4.75 2.29
CA GLY A 75 -4.13 4.78 3.74
C GLY A 75 -5.46 5.23 4.32
N ASN A 76 -5.99 6.36 3.84
CA ASN A 76 -7.26 6.96 4.27
C ASN A 76 -8.50 6.17 3.81
N GLY A 77 -8.34 5.06 3.08
CA GLY A 77 -9.46 4.29 2.54
C GLY A 77 -10.18 5.00 1.41
N ALA A 78 -9.60 6.07 0.87
CA ALA A 78 -9.97 6.62 -0.43
C ALA A 78 -9.41 5.65 -1.46
N GLY A 79 -10.10 4.53 -1.68
CA GLY A 79 -9.82 3.74 -2.87
C GLY A 79 -10.27 4.56 -4.06
N ARG A 80 -9.36 5.20 -4.81
CA ARG A 80 -9.59 5.64 -6.20
C ARG A 80 -9.82 4.44 -7.13
N CYS A 81 -10.75 3.58 -6.78
CA CYS A 81 -11.39 2.62 -7.66
C CYS A 81 -12.62 3.24 -8.34
N ASP A 82 -12.64 4.56 -8.52
CA ASP A 82 -13.60 5.19 -9.40
C ASP A 82 -13.13 5.00 -10.85
N ALA A 83 -13.97 4.43 -11.69
CA ALA A 83 -13.71 4.16 -13.10
C ALA A 83 -13.21 5.40 -13.88
N ALA A 84 -13.49 6.62 -13.39
CA ALA A 84 -12.96 7.87 -13.92
C ALA A 84 -11.42 7.99 -13.84
N SER A 85 -10.78 7.35 -12.86
CA SER A 85 -9.32 7.38 -12.67
C SER A 85 -8.58 6.35 -13.54
N MET A 86 -9.27 5.30 -13.99
CA MET A 86 -8.70 4.24 -14.84
C MET A 86 -8.84 4.52 -16.35
N ASN A 87 -9.60 5.53 -16.75
CA ASN A 87 -9.81 5.92 -18.16
C ASN A 87 -9.11 7.24 -18.54
N ALA A 88 -8.15 7.71 -17.74
CA ALA A 88 -7.36 8.90 -18.06
C ALA A 88 -6.19 8.64 -19.02
N SER A 89 -6.14 7.46 -19.65
CA SER A 89 -5.21 7.11 -20.72
C SER A 89 -5.93 6.34 -21.81
N ALA A 90 -6.75 7.07 -22.59
CA ALA A 90 -7.14 6.75 -23.96
C ALA A 90 -7.50 8.07 -24.67
#